data_AF-A7F698-F1
#
_entry.id   AF-A7F698-F1
#
_cell.length_a   1.000
_cell.length_b   1.000
_cell.length_c   1.000
_cell.angle_alpha   90.00
_cell.angle_beta   90.00
_cell.angle_gamma   90.00
#
_symmetry.space_group_name_H-M   'P 1'
#
loop_
_entity.id
_entity.type
_entity.pdbx_description
1 polymer ?
#
loop_
_entity_poly.entity_id
_entity_poly.type
_entity_poly.pdbx_seq_one_letter_code
_entity_poly.pdbx_strand_id
1 'polypeptide(L)'
;MENNKRILRSSSSVSKVLTSLLPNSMSNLDQPVNFISVEKSPSPNVDEKIQLVPSSSKLRSLDRAEVTLLRKKQSRLTATALSTFKNLPSGTHLLNSMKSTLIFAQYEAGTAICIDPTGWILTCSHCFGDTEDEYRKNPRRWLLYYTGLALEVECRVWDHKRDLALMKVITIEVDDDNSENNIPHFSFVNLAAQLPDAKTQIICIGQPGSDDLESLNNRKTKYKLIEVSEGLYQGMISEKDPQDNEEIVLVREGYGRRSTHGLSTY
;
A
#
# COMPACT_ATOMS: atom_id res chain seq x y z
N MET A 1 -33.65 -15.22 48.66
CA MET A 1 -34.91 -15.58 47.98
C MET A 1 -35.23 -14.45 47.02
N GLU A 2 -34.55 -14.42 45.87
CA GLU A 2 -34.95 -15.07 44.60
C GLU A 2 -36.13 -14.37 43.91
N ASN A 3 -35.81 -13.62 42.85
CA ASN A 3 -36.42 -13.84 41.55
C ASN A 3 -35.56 -13.20 40.45
N ASN A 4 -34.59 -13.97 39.95
CA ASN A 4 -33.86 -13.70 38.72
C ASN A 4 -34.71 -14.13 37.52
N LYS A 5 -35.34 -13.16 36.84
CA LYS A 5 -36.01 -13.43 35.56
C LYS A 5 -35.00 -13.29 34.42
N ARG A 6 -34.43 -14.41 33.99
CA ARG A 6 -33.65 -14.54 32.74
C ARG A 6 -34.54 -14.20 31.55
N ILE A 7 -34.14 -13.22 30.75
CA ILE A 7 -34.68 -13.01 29.39
C ILE A 7 -33.61 -13.48 28.41
N LEU A 8 -33.85 -14.64 27.82
CA LEU A 8 -33.14 -15.11 26.62
C LEU A 8 -33.71 -14.33 25.43
N ARG A 9 -32.87 -13.56 24.73
CA ARG A 9 -33.22 -13.06 23.39
C ARG A 9 -32.52 -13.92 22.35
N SER A 10 -33.36 -14.69 21.68
CA SER A 10 -33.09 -15.51 20.51
C SER A 10 -32.44 -14.71 19.38
N SER A 11 -31.48 -15.34 18.73
CA SER A 11 -30.94 -14.99 17.41
C SER A 11 -32.03 -15.02 16.35
N SER A 12 -32.47 -13.84 15.91
CA SER A 12 -33.13 -13.68 14.62
C SER A 12 -32.13 -13.06 13.64
N SER A 13 -31.87 -13.82 12.58
CA SER A 13 -31.10 -13.50 11.40
C SER A 13 -31.43 -12.12 10.82
N VAL A 14 -30.55 -11.14 11.03
CA VAL A 14 -30.47 -9.91 10.24
C VAL A 14 -29.32 -10.07 9.25
N SER A 15 -29.46 -11.05 8.37
CA SER A 15 -28.60 -11.24 7.20
C SER A 15 -29.45 -10.90 5.98
N LYS A 16 -29.56 -9.61 5.63
CA LYS A 16 -29.94 -9.12 4.28
C LYS A 16 -30.01 -7.60 4.07
N VAL A 17 -29.57 -6.74 5.00
CA VAL A 17 -29.76 -5.26 4.86
C VAL A 17 -28.46 -4.44 5.04
N LEU A 18 -27.28 -5.02 4.84
CA LEU A 18 -26.01 -4.23 4.85
C LEU A 18 -25.27 -4.18 3.52
N THR A 19 -25.81 -4.77 2.46
CA THR A 19 -25.13 -4.85 1.15
C THR A 19 -25.52 -3.75 0.15
N SER A 20 -26.11 -2.64 0.59
CA SER A 20 -26.54 -1.55 -0.32
C SER A 20 -26.08 -0.14 0.08
N LEU A 21 -24.98 -0.02 0.83
CA LEU A 21 -24.43 1.28 1.26
C LEU A 21 -22.98 1.51 0.79
N LEU A 22 -22.62 1.04 -0.40
CA LEU A 22 -21.63 1.77 -1.19
C LEU A 22 -22.41 2.83 -1.99
N PRO A 23 -22.21 4.14 -1.73
CA PRO A 23 -22.85 5.15 -2.53
C PRO A 23 -22.45 4.96 -4.00
N ASN A 24 -23.41 5.13 -4.91
CA ASN A 24 -23.25 5.21 -6.37
C ASN A 24 -22.17 6.21 -6.85
N SER A 25 -21.40 6.84 -5.96
CA SER A 25 -20.31 7.77 -6.27
C SER A 25 -18.93 7.09 -6.44
N MET A 26 -18.76 5.79 -6.18
CA MET A 26 -17.49 5.09 -6.42
C MET A 26 -17.29 4.64 -7.88
N SER A 27 -18.34 4.62 -8.69
CA SER A 27 -18.28 4.25 -10.12
C SER A 27 -17.46 5.21 -10.99
N ASN A 28 -17.13 6.40 -10.47
CA ASN A 28 -16.25 7.38 -11.13
C ASN A 28 -14.82 7.40 -10.56
N LEU A 29 -14.50 6.55 -9.58
CA LEU A 29 -13.14 6.48 -9.07
C LEU A 29 -12.33 5.56 -9.99
N ASP A 30 -11.35 6.16 -10.65
CA ASP A 30 -10.43 5.47 -11.53
C ASP A 30 -9.68 4.39 -10.73
N GLN A 31 -9.74 3.13 -11.19
CA GLN A 31 -9.29 1.98 -10.40
C GLN A 31 -7.79 1.70 -10.60
N PRO A 32 -7.08 1.22 -9.56
CA PRO A 32 -5.67 0.86 -9.68
C PRO A 32 -5.45 -0.43 -10.48
N VAL A 33 -6.46 -1.31 -10.57
CA VAL A 33 -6.41 -2.59 -11.29
C VAL A 33 -7.55 -2.66 -12.28
N ASN A 34 -7.22 -2.94 -13.54
CA ASN A 34 -8.18 -3.17 -14.61
C ASN A 34 -8.17 -4.65 -15.00
N PHE A 35 -9.32 -5.21 -15.34
CA PHE A 35 -9.42 -6.61 -15.76
C PHE A 35 -9.55 -6.68 -17.28
N ILE A 36 -8.61 -7.36 -17.94
CA ILE A 36 -8.55 -7.48 -19.40
C ILE A 36 -8.91 -8.92 -19.80
N SER A 37 -9.80 -9.08 -20.78
CA SER A 37 -10.17 -10.39 -21.29
C SER A 37 -9.03 -11.07 -22.05
N VAL A 38 -8.82 -12.36 -21.78
CA VAL A 38 -7.71 -13.18 -22.31
C VAL A 38 -7.67 -13.22 -23.85
N GLU A 39 -8.82 -13.06 -24.52
CA GLU A 39 -8.96 -13.12 -25.98
C GLU A 39 -8.15 -12.05 -26.74
N LYS A 40 -7.64 -11.01 -26.07
CA LYS A 40 -6.85 -9.93 -26.67
C LYS A 40 -5.34 -10.01 -26.44
N SER A 41 -4.83 -11.04 -25.75
CA SER A 41 -3.39 -11.14 -25.44
C SER A 41 -2.61 -11.93 -26.50
N PRO A 42 -1.54 -11.37 -27.08
CA PRO A 42 -0.65 -12.11 -27.95
C PRO A 42 0.29 -12.98 -27.10
N SER A 43 0.07 -14.30 -27.16
CA SER A 43 0.88 -15.40 -26.59
C SER A 43 0.95 -15.51 -25.05
N PRO A 44 0.90 -16.74 -24.51
CA PRO A 44 1.02 -16.98 -23.08
C PRO A 44 2.49 -16.87 -22.70
N ASN A 45 2.94 -15.68 -22.30
CA ASN A 45 4.06 -15.65 -21.38
C ASN A 45 3.63 -16.44 -20.14
N VAL A 46 4.54 -17.26 -19.62
CA VAL A 46 4.32 -18.19 -18.49
C VAL A 46 4.23 -17.38 -17.19
N ASP A 47 3.35 -16.38 -17.16
CA ASP A 47 3.06 -15.62 -15.97
C ASP A 47 2.20 -16.47 -15.05
N GLU A 48 2.68 -16.61 -13.83
CA GLU A 48 1.99 -17.30 -12.75
C GLU A 48 0.58 -16.75 -12.58
N LYS A 49 -0.41 -17.64 -12.60
CA LYS A 49 -1.82 -17.27 -12.50
C LYS A 49 -2.11 -16.63 -11.14
N ILE A 50 -2.49 -15.36 -11.17
CA ILE A 50 -2.96 -14.61 -9.99
C ILE A 50 -4.33 -15.17 -9.56
N GLN A 51 -4.45 -15.50 -8.29
CA GLN A 51 -5.70 -16.02 -7.70
C GLN A 51 -6.64 -14.86 -7.40
N LEU A 52 -7.90 -14.97 -7.83
CA LEU A 52 -8.95 -14.04 -7.45
C LEU A 52 -9.76 -14.68 -6.32
N VAL A 53 -9.84 -14.01 -5.17
CA VAL A 53 -10.58 -14.51 -4.01
C VAL A 53 -11.69 -13.54 -3.63
N PRO A 54 -12.91 -14.05 -3.34
CA PRO A 54 -13.97 -13.24 -2.79
C PRO A 54 -13.57 -12.51 -1.50
N SER A 55 -14.08 -11.30 -1.30
CA SER A 55 -13.87 -10.53 -0.06
C SER A 55 -14.37 -11.22 1.22
N SER A 56 -15.28 -12.19 1.06
CA SER A 56 -15.81 -13.04 2.13
C SER A 56 -14.89 -14.22 2.48
N SER A 57 -13.86 -14.48 1.69
CA SER A 57 -12.96 -15.63 1.85
C SER A 57 -12.04 -15.49 3.05
N LYS A 58 -11.58 -16.63 3.57
CA LYS A 58 -10.50 -16.65 4.54
C LYS A 58 -9.20 -16.23 3.84
N LEU A 59 -8.64 -15.09 4.23
CA LEU A 59 -7.36 -14.62 3.74
C LEU A 59 -6.24 -15.52 4.30
N ARG A 60 -5.45 -16.13 3.41
CA ARG A 60 -4.29 -16.93 3.80
C ARG A 60 -3.21 -16.01 4.38
N SER A 61 -2.29 -16.58 5.14
CA SER A 61 -1.18 -15.88 5.81
C SER A 61 -1.55 -14.81 6.84
N LEU A 62 -2.83 -14.61 7.16
CA LEU A 62 -3.27 -13.67 8.20
C LEU A 62 -3.96 -14.37 9.36
N ASP A 63 -3.64 -13.94 10.57
CA ASP A 63 -4.39 -14.27 11.78
C ASP A 63 -5.66 -13.39 11.94
N ARG A 64 -6.44 -13.63 12.99
CA ARG A 64 -7.69 -12.89 13.24
C ARG A 64 -7.45 -11.40 13.52
N ALA A 65 -6.38 -11.06 14.23
CA ALA A 65 -6.04 -9.69 14.56
C ALA A 65 -5.60 -8.93 13.30
N GLU A 66 -4.78 -9.56 12.47
CA GLU A 66 -4.33 -9.02 11.19
C GLU A 66 -5.47 -8.84 10.20
N VAL A 67 -6.40 -9.80 10.09
CA VAL A 67 -7.61 -9.63 9.28
C VAL A 67 -8.42 -8.43 9.77
N THR A 68 -8.59 -8.29 11.10
CA THR A 68 -9.31 -7.15 11.68
C THR A 68 -8.63 -5.82 11.34
N LEU A 69 -7.30 -5.77 11.41
CA LEU A 69 -6.51 -4.60 11.06
C LEU A 69 -6.63 -4.25 9.57
N LEU A 70 -6.50 -5.26 8.70
CA LEU A 70 -6.69 -5.12 7.26
C LEU A 70 -8.06 -4.52 6.93
N ARG A 71 -9.14 -5.10 7.47
CA ARG A 71 -10.52 -4.61 7.24
C ARG A 71 -10.71 -3.17 7.73
N LYS A 72 -10.10 -2.82 8.86
CA LYS A 72 -10.11 -1.44 9.38
C LYS A 72 -9.38 -0.48 8.45
N LYS A 73 -8.21 -0.86 7.92
CA LYS A 73 -7.46 -0.05 6.96
C LYS A 73 -8.22 0.10 5.65
N GLN A 74 -8.78 -0.98 5.09
CA GLN A 74 -9.63 -0.94 3.89
C GLN A 74 -10.77 0.04 4.06
N SER A 75 -11.57 -0.09 5.13
CA SER A 75 -12.69 0.82 5.39
C SER A 75 -12.25 2.29 5.43
N ARG A 76 -11.12 2.60 6.08
CA ARG A 76 -10.58 3.96 6.15
C ARG A 76 -10.08 4.46 4.78
N LEU A 77 -9.41 3.61 4.00
CA LEU A 77 -8.94 3.94 2.65
C LEU A 77 -10.13 4.20 1.73
N THR A 78 -11.08 3.27 1.65
CA THR A 78 -12.31 3.42 0.85
C THR A 78 -13.08 4.69 1.21
N ALA A 79 -13.27 4.98 2.50
CA ALA A 79 -13.98 6.18 2.96
C ALA A 79 -13.25 7.48 2.60
N THR A 80 -11.93 7.45 2.44
CA THR A 80 -11.12 8.66 2.15
C THR A 80 -10.65 8.74 0.70
N ALA A 81 -10.83 7.68 -0.10
CA ALA A 81 -10.25 7.53 -1.43
C ALA A 81 -10.55 8.72 -2.36
N LEU A 82 -11.81 9.17 -2.42
CA LEU A 82 -12.20 10.32 -3.24
C LEU A 82 -11.54 11.62 -2.79
N SER A 83 -11.41 11.82 -1.47
CA SER A 83 -10.75 13.01 -0.92
C SER A 83 -9.25 12.98 -1.16
N THR A 84 -8.61 11.81 -1.03
CA THR A 84 -7.20 11.61 -1.35
C THR A 84 -6.95 11.91 -2.81
N PHE A 85 -7.78 11.38 -3.71
CA PHE A 85 -7.71 11.64 -5.15
C PHE A 85 -7.86 13.13 -5.49
N LYS A 86 -8.85 13.82 -4.91
CA LYS A 86 -9.11 15.25 -5.18
C LYS A 86 -8.03 16.19 -4.67
N ASN A 87 -7.32 15.78 -3.61
CA ASN A 87 -6.28 16.59 -2.99
C ASN A 87 -4.89 16.36 -3.60
N LEU A 88 -4.77 15.47 -4.60
CA LEU A 88 -3.51 15.31 -5.32
C LEU A 88 -3.17 16.61 -6.05
N PRO A 89 -1.91 17.08 -5.98
CA PRO A 89 -1.40 18.08 -6.90
C PRO A 89 -1.76 17.77 -8.36
N SER A 90 -2.05 18.81 -9.14
CA SER A 90 -2.45 18.66 -10.55
C SER A 90 -1.35 17.98 -11.37
N GLY A 91 -1.65 16.82 -11.97
CA GLY A 91 -0.74 16.14 -12.90
C GLY A 91 -1.13 14.69 -13.17
N THR A 92 -1.15 14.28 -14.45
CA THR A 92 -1.47 12.91 -14.86
C THR A 92 -0.50 11.88 -14.31
N HIS A 93 0.80 12.23 -14.24
CA HIS A 93 1.84 11.37 -13.69
C HIS A 93 1.63 11.08 -12.20
N LEU A 94 1.21 12.08 -11.43
CA LEU A 94 0.98 11.92 -10.00
C LEU A 94 -0.19 10.98 -9.71
N LEU A 95 -1.25 11.08 -10.51
CA LEU A 95 -2.37 10.16 -10.42
C LEU A 95 -1.91 8.72 -10.67
N ASN A 96 -1.12 8.48 -11.72
CA ASN A 96 -0.61 7.15 -12.00
C ASN A 96 0.32 6.63 -10.88
N SER A 97 1.20 7.48 -10.33
CA SER A 97 2.03 7.14 -9.17
C SER A 97 1.18 6.75 -7.95
N MET A 98 0.11 7.49 -7.68
CA MET A 98 -0.82 7.16 -6.59
C MET A 98 -1.51 5.82 -6.86
N LYS A 99 -2.03 5.58 -8.07
CA LYS A 99 -2.64 4.29 -8.41
C LYS A 99 -1.69 3.10 -8.36
N SER A 100 -0.39 3.34 -8.54
CA SER A 100 0.64 2.31 -8.50
C SER A 100 1.17 2.06 -7.09
N THR A 101 0.87 2.94 -6.13
CA THR A 101 1.37 2.87 -4.76
C THR A 101 0.45 2.01 -3.89
N LEU A 102 1.07 1.17 -3.07
CA LEU A 102 0.40 0.33 -2.09
C LEU A 102 1.00 0.56 -0.69
N ILE A 103 0.22 0.22 0.32
CA ILE A 103 0.66 0.25 1.71
C ILE A 103 0.45 -1.12 2.35
N PHE A 104 1.22 -1.43 3.39
CA PHE A 104 1.12 -2.71 4.09
C PHE A 104 -0.19 -2.79 4.89
N ALA A 105 -0.86 -3.94 4.85
CA ALA A 105 -2.10 -4.17 5.57
C ALA A 105 -1.85 -4.51 7.05
N GLN A 106 -0.75 -5.19 7.34
CA GLN A 106 -0.31 -5.58 8.67
C GLN A 106 0.16 -4.38 9.53
N TYR A 107 0.72 -4.63 10.71
CA TYR A 107 1.09 -3.58 11.68
C TYR A 107 2.22 -2.68 11.17
N GLU A 108 3.08 -3.20 10.32
CA GLU A 108 4.18 -2.50 9.70
C GLU A 108 3.64 -1.29 8.92
N ALA A 109 4.21 -0.12 9.18
CA ALA A 109 4.09 1.01 8.28
C ALA A 109 5.10 0.77 7.15
N GLY A 110 4.60 0.63 5.93
CA GLY A 110 5.43 0.36 4.77
C GLY A 110 4.74 0.81 3.51
N THR A 111 5.54 1.18 2.52
CA THR A 111 5.06 1.59 1.19
C THR A 111 5.68 0.69 0.15
N ALA A 112 4.91 0.35 -0.86
CA ALA A 112 5.34 -0.41 -2.00
C ALA A 112 4.86 0.24 -3.30
N ILE A 113 5.54 0.01 -4.40
CA ILE A 113 5.23 0.60 -5.69
C ILE A 113 5.21 -0.47 -6.79
N CYS A 114 4.12 -0.52 -7.55
CA CYS A 114 3.99 -1.39 -8.71
C CYS A 114 4.81 -0.82 -9.88
N ILE A 115 5.67 -1.65 -10.47
CA ILE A 115 6.61 -1.27 -11.53
C ILE A 115 6.36 -1.99 -12.85
N ASP A 116 5.40 -2.92 -12.89
CA ASP A 116 5.06 -3.69 -14.08
C ASP A 116 3.56 -4.04 -14.12
N PRO A 117 2.90 -4.00 -15.30
CA PRO A 117 1.47 -4.27 -15.42
C PRO A 117 1.05 -5.69 -15.06
N THR A 118 1.98 -6.64 -14.93
CA THR A 118 1.73 -8.03 -14.50
C THR A 118 1.81 -8.20 -12.97
N GLY A 119 2.06 -7.12 -12.23
CA GLY A 119 2.05 -7.11 -10.77
C GLY A 119 3.41 -7.39 -10.14
N TRP A 120 4.49 -6.89 -10.73
CA TRP A 120 5.78 -6.79 -10.04
C TRP A 120 5.85 -5.50 -9.22
N ILE A 121 6.28 -5.62 -7.97
CA ILE A 121 6.22 -4.54 -6.99
C ILE A 121 7.55 -4.43 -6.25
N LEU A 122 8.04 -3.20 -6.06
CA LEU A 122 9.22 -2.89 -5.24
C LEU A 122 8.85 -2.35 -3.87
N THR A 123 9.65 -2.67 -2.87
CA THR A 123 9.61 -2.08 -1.52
C THR A 123 10.96 -2.23 -0.83
N CYS A 124 11.06 -1.80 0.41
CA CYS A 124 12.23 -2.00 1.26
C CYS A 124 12.27 -3.44 1.81
N SER A 125 13.47 -4.01 1.90
CA SER A 125 13.66 -5.39 2.38
C SER A 125 13.23 -5.57 3.84
N HIS A 126 13.44 -4.55 4.68
CA HIS A 126 13.09 -4.57 6.10
C HIS A 126 11.57 -4.73 6.32
N CYS A 127 10.74 -4.40 5.33
CA CYS A 127 9.30 -4.66 5.41
C CYS A 127 8.95 -6.17 5.46
N PHE A 128 9.91 -7.04 5.13
CA PHE A 128 9.78 -8.50 5.23
C PHE A 128 10.48 -9.10 6.46
N GLY A 129 11.34 -8.33 7.13
CA GLY A 129 12.17 -8.76 8.24
C GLY A 129 13.55 -8.11 8.16
N ASP A 130 14.18 -7.91 9.32
CA ASP A 130 15.52 -7.32 9.42
C ASP A 130 16.61 -8.35 9.12
N THR A 131 16.25 -9.64 9.18
CA THR A 131 17.15 -10.76 8.90
C THR A 131 16.58 -11.69 7.83
N GLU A 132 17.48 -12.42 7.18
CA GLU A 132 17.10 -13.41 6.17
C GLU A 132 16.19 -14.51 6.76
N ASP A 133 16.41 -14.90 8.02
CA ASP A 133 15.60 -15.88 8.73
C ASP A 133 14.16 -15.39 8.98
N GLU A 134 13.98 -14.12 9.31
CA GLU A 134 12.66 -13.51 9.50
C GLU A 134 11.90 -13.46 8.17
N TYR A 135 12.57 -12.98 7.12
CA TYR A 135 12.03 -12.98 5.76
C TYR A 135 11.59 -14.39 5.33
N ARG A 136 12.47 -15.39 5.48
CA ARG A 136 12.19 -16.78 5.05
C ARG A 136 11.03 -17.42 5.80
N LYS A 137 10.79 -17.07 7.06
CA LYS A 137 9.65 -17.57 7.84
C LYS A 137 8.32 -17.06 7.33
N ASN A 138 8.29 -15.84 6.80
CA ASN A 138 7.07 -15.23 6.30
C ASN A 138 7.34 -14.38 5.05
N PRO A 139 7.46 -14.99 3.86
CA PRO A 139 7.79 -14.27 2.62
C PRO A 139 6.58 -13.59 1.99
N ARG A 140 5.41 -13.62 2.64
CA ARG A 140 4.15 -13.11 2.09
C ARG A 140 3.61 -11.94 2.89
N ARG A 141 3.00 -10.99 2.19
CA ARG A 141 2.41 -9.79 2.78
C ARG A 141 1.11 -9.45 2.09
N TRP A 142 0.23 -8.79 2.83
CA TRP A 142 -0.99 -8.24 2.28
C TRP A 142 -0.81 -6.74 2.12
N LEU A 143 -1.12 -6.22 0.95
CA LEU A 143 -1.00 -4.81 0.61
C LEU A 143 -2.37 -4.24 0.26
N LEU A 144 -2.50 -2.93 0.40
CA LEU A 144 -3.72 -2.19 0.12
C LEU A 144 -3.43 -1.02 -0.83
N TYR A 145 -4.21 -0.89 -1.88
CA TYR A 145 -4.28 0.35 -2.66
C TYR A 145 -5.06 1.43 -1.92
N TYR A 146 -4.94 2.69 -2.37
CA TYR A 146 -5.70 3.82 -1.79
C TYR A 146 -7.23 3.66 -1.87
N THR A 147 -7.73 2.79 -2.75
CA THR A 147 -9.15 2.46 -2.87
C THR A 147 -9.64 1.46 -1.80
N GLY A 148 -8.71 0.81 -1.11
CA GLY A 148 -8.97 -0.31 -0.21
C GLY A 148 -8.90 -1.69 -0.89
N LEU A 149 -8.61 -1.76 -2.19
CA LEU A 149 -8.37 -3.04 -2.87
C LEU A 149 -7.18 -3.76 -2.23
N ALA A 150 -7.40 -5.00 -1.80
CA ALA A 150 -6.38 -5.80 -1.12
C ALA A 150 -5.78 -6.84 -2.06
N LEU A 151 -4.48 -7.07 -1.90
CA LEU A 151 -3.76 -8.12 -2.62
C LEU A 151 -2.73 -8.79 -1.73
N GLU A 152 -2.44 -10.05 -2.01
CA GLU A 152 -1.35 -10.81 -1.40
C GLU A 152 -0.17 -10.82 -2.37
N VAL A 153 1.02 -10.56 -1.83
CA VAL A 153 2.29 -10.63 -2.55
C VAL A 153 3.19 -11.66 -1.94
N GLU A 154 4.05 -12.24 -2.78
CA GLU A 154 5.17 -13.06 -2.35
C GLU A 154 6.48 -12.36 -2.73
N CYS A 155 7.38 -12.20 -1.76
CA CYS A 155 8.71 -11.67 -1.98
C CYS A 155 9.57 -12.70 -2.72
N ARG A 156 10.01 -12.33 -3.94
CA ARG A 156 10.79 -13.17 -4.86
C ARG A 156 12.30 -12.90 -4.76
N VAL A 157 12.67 -11.66 -4.44
CA VAL A 157 14.06 -11.26 -4.24
C VAL A 157 14.10 -10.38 -2.99
N TRP A 158 15.05 -10.65 -2.10
CA TRP A 158 15.28 -9.90 -0.88
C TRP A 158 16.77 -9.58 -0.77
N ASP A 159 17.10 -8.30 -0.61
CA ASP A 159 18.47 -7.79 -0.53
C ASP A 159 18.55 -6.79 0.64
N HIS A 160 18.96 -7.28 1.82
CA HIS A 160 19.15 -6.43 3.01
C HIS A 160 20.19 -5.35 2.83
N LYS A 161 21.25 -5.63 2.06
CA LYS A 161 22.37 -4.69 1.92
C LYS A 161 21.91 -3.40 1.24
N ARG A 162 21.08 -3.54 0.19
CA ARG A 162 20.49 -2.40 -0.52
C ARG A 162 19.17 -1.93 0.08
N ASP A 163 18.68 -2.64 1.08
CA ASP A 163 17.34 -2.55 1.60
C ASP A 163 16.26 -2.60 0.51
N LEU A 164 16.32 -3.60 -0.38
CA LEU A 164 15.39 -3.77 -1.49
C LEU A 164 14.72 -5.15 -1.49
N ALA A 165 13.41 -5.16 -1.77
CA ALA A 165 12.66 -6.38 -2.04
C ALA A 165 11.84 -6.25 -3.33
N LEU A 166 11.89 -7.29 -4.15
CA LEU A 166 11.04 -7.45 -5.34
C LEU A 166 9.98 -8.51 -5.05
N MET A 167 8.73 -8.14 -5.27
CA MET A 167 7.57 -8.98 -4.95
C MET A 167 6.73 -9.21 -6.21
N LYS A 168 5.99 -10.32 -6.20
CA LYS A 168 4.99 -10.66 -7.21
C LYS A 168 3.63 -10.76 -6.56
N VAL A 169 2.61 -10.14 -7.18
CA VAL A 169 1.21 -10.36 -6.78
C VAL A 169 0.84 -11.81 -7.09
N ILE A 170 0.28 -12.49 -6.08
CA ILE A 170 -0.18 -13.89 -6.18
C ILE A 170 -1.69 -14.03 -5.95
N THR A 171 -2.30 -13.11 -5.20
CA THR A 171 -3.74 -13.12 -4.90
C THR A 171 -4.30 -11.70 -4.94
N ILE A 172 -5.52 -11.51 -5.44
CA ILE A 172 -6.29 -10.27 -5.35
C ILE A 172 -7.63 -10.58 -4.70
N GLU A 173 -8.01 -9.75 -3.73
CA GLU A 173 -9.36 -9.76 -3.19
C GLU A 173 -10.31 -9.01 -4.13
N VAL A 174 -11.35 -9.68 -4.61
CA VAL A 174 -12.34 -9.12 -5.54
C VAL A 174 -13.75 -9.29 -4.99
N ASP A 175 -14.66 -8.42 -5.45
CA ASP A 175 -16.09 -8.63 -5.26
C ASP A 175 -16.59 -9.78 -6.16
N ASP A 176 -17.64 -10.47 -5.72
CA ASP A 176 -18.13 -11.75 -6.28
C ASP A 176 -18.47 -11.72 -7.79
N ASP A 177 -18.59 -10.52 -8.40
CA ASP A 177 -18.99 -10.32 -9.80
C ASP A 177 -17.83 -10.33 -10.83
N ASN A 178 -16.56 -10.46 -10.40
CA ASN A 178 -15.43 -10.47 -11.34
C ASN A 178 -15.20 -11.85 -11.95
N SER A 179 -15.93 -12.06 -13.05
CA SER A 179 -15.97 -13.23 -13.94
C SER A 179 -14.63 -13.92 -14.25
N GLU A 180 -14.73 -15.25 -14.33
CA GLU A 180 -13.75 -16.16 -14.92
C GLU A 180 -13.33 -15.66 -16.32
N ASN A 181 -12.03 -15.76 -16.65
CA ASN A 181 -11.38 -15.36 -17.92
C ASN A 181 -10.87 -13.90 -18.06
N ASN A 182 -10.75 -13.15 -16.97
CA ASN A 182 -10.03 -11.88 -17.00
C ASN A 182 -8.66 -11.96 -16.29
N ILE A 183 -7.68 -11.26 -16.85
CA ILE A 183 -6.34 -11.10 -16.28
C ILE A 183 -6.27 -9.71 -15.64
N PRO A 184 -5.80 -9.59 -14.39
CA PRO A 184 -5.57 -8.29 -13.77
C PRO A 184 -4.39 -7.59 -14.45
N HIS A 185 -4.61 -6.32 -14.78
CA HIS A 185 -3.63 -5.40 -15.31
C HIS A 185 -3.47 -4.24 -14.33
N PHE A 186 -2.31 -4.15 -13.71
CA PHE A 186 -2.04 -3.20 -12.64
C PHE A 186 -1.60 -1.85 -13.21
N SER A 187 -2.00 -0.76 -12.55
CA SER A 187 -1.33 0.53 -12.73
C SER A 187 0.10 0.40 -12.22
N PHE A 188 1.05 0.95 -12.97
CA PHE A 188 2.48 0.85 -12.66
C PHE A 188 3.21 2.14 -13.02
N VAL A 189 4.36 2.37 -12.40
CA VAL A 189 5.25 3.49 -12.75
C VAL A 189 6.45 2.99 -13.54
N ASN A 190 6.95 3.85 -14.44
CA ASN A 190 8.23 3.64 -15.08
C ASN A 190 9.35 4.08 -14.14
N LEU A 191 10.37 3.25 -13.98
CA LEU A 191 11.58 3.61 -13.26
C LEU A 191 12.41 4.58 -14.10
N ALA A 192 12.92 5.62 -13.46
CA ALA A 192 13.83 6.54 -14.11
C ALA A 192 15.18 5.85 -14.36
N ALA A 193 15.69 5.95 -15.60
CA ALA A 193 16.98 5.37 -15.98
C ALA A 193 18.18 6.22 -15.50
N GLN A 194 17.93 7.46 -15.10
CA GLN A 194 18.95 8.43 -14.71
C GLN A 194 18.60 9.03 -13.35
N LEU A 195 19.63 9.40 -12.60
CA LEU A 195 19.47 10.15 -11.37
C LEU A 195 18.90 11.53 -11.68
N PRO A 196 18.01 12.06 -10.81
CA PRO A 196 17.54 13.43 -10.95
C PRO A 196 18.69 14.43 -10.75
N ASP A 197 18.60 15.59 -11.40
CA ASP A 197 19.52 16.69 -11.15
C ASP A 197 19.32 17.28 -9.75
N ALA A 198 20.38 17.86 -9.18
CA ALA A 198 20.24 18.59 -7.93
C ALA A 198 19.19 19.71 -8.06
N LYS A 199 18.37 19.84 -7.03
CA LYS A 199 17.20 20.74 -6.91
C LYS A 199 16.01 20.35 -7.78
N THR A 200 16.00 19.16 -8.41
CA THR A 200 14.78 18.63 -9.03
C THR A 200 13.68 18.47 -7.97
N GLN A 201 12.45 18.89 -8.31
CA GLN A 201 11.30 18.69 -7.44
C GLN A 201 10.99 17.20 -7.31
N ILE A 202 10.81 16.74 -6.07
CA ILE A 202 10.42 15.37 -5.74
C ILE A 202 9.05 15.37 -5.08
N ILE A 203 8.31 14.30 -5.35
CA ILE A 203 7.02 14.03 -4.71
C ILE A 203 7.16 12.67 -4.03
N CYS A 204 6.86 12.63 -2.74
CA CYS A 204 6.86 11.40 -1.95
C CYS A 204 5.42 10.97 -1.70
N ILE A 205 5.10 9.72 -1.98
CA ILE A 205 3.80 9.11 -1.74
C ILE A 205 4.04 7.88 -0.86
N GLY A 206 3.33 7.76 0.25
CA GLY A 206 3.47 6.56 1.07
C GLY A 206 2.71 6.60 2.38
N GLN A 207 2.86 5.54 3.17
CA GLN A 207 2.36 5.43 4.53
C GLN A 207 3.42 5.93 5.52
N PRO A 208 3.24 7.10 6.12
CA PRO A 208 4.13 7.54 7.20
C PRO A 208 3.93 6.69 8.46
N GLY A 209 4.95 6.67 9.31
CA GLY A 209 4.90 6.03 10.62
C GLY A 209 3.78 6.58 11.49
N SER A 210 3.16 5.72 12.30
CA SER A 210 2.14 6.13 13.27
C SER A 210 2.74 6.89 14.47
N ASP A 211 4.03 6.66 14.70
CA ASP A 211 4.84 7.28 15.74
C ASP A 211 5.75 8.32 15.12
N ASP A 212 5.87 9.45 15.80
CA ASP A 212 6.78 10.53 15.44
C ASP A 212 8.16 10.21 16.01
N LEU A 213 8.91 9.40 15.26
CA LEU A 213 10.25 8.93 15.63
C LEU A 213 11.29 10.06 15.66
N GLU A 214 10.97 11.22 15.08
CA GLU A 214 11.81 12.42 15.09
C GLU A 214 11.58 13.27 16.34
N SER A 215 10.48 13.03 17.08
CA SER A 215 10.17 13.81 18.27
C SER A 215 10.81 13.24 19.53
N LEU A 216 11.34 14.13 20.38
CA LEU A 216 11.91 13.77 21.70
C LEU A 216 10.90 13.12 22.66
N ASN A 217 9.61 13.16 22.35
CA ASN A 217 8.53 12.61 23.18
C ASN A 217 7.73 11.61 22.35
N ASN A 218 7.38 10.44 22.89
CA ASN A 218 6.51 9.47 22.20
C ASN A 218 5.16 10.10 21.81
N ARG A 219 5.06 10.59 20.57
CA ARG A 219 3.87 11.25 20.03
C ARG A 219 3.35 10.48 18.83
N LYS A 220 2.03 10.27 18.81
CA LYS A 220 1.36 9.75 17.61
C LYS A 220 1.25 10.83 16.55
N THR A 221 1.57 10.48 15.31
CA THR A 221 1.36 11.35 14.16
C THR A 221 -0.13 11.49 13.87
N LYS A 222 -0.53 12.60 13.24
CA LYS A 222 -1.92 12.81 12.78
C LYS A 222 -2.11 12.43 11.32
N TYR A 223 -1.16 11.71 10.74
CA TYR A 223 -1.17 11.39 9.33
C TYR A 223 -2.32 10.46 8.94
N LYS A 224 -2.74 10.60 7.69
CA LYS A 224 -3.57 9.65 6.97
C LYS A 224 -2.77 8.37 6.69
N LEU A 225 -3.48 7.34 6.23
CA LEU A 225 -2.83 6.08 5.84
C LEU A 225 -1.93 6.24 4.63
N ILE A 226 -2.25 7.19 3.74
CA ILE A 226 -1.42 7.57 2.60
C ILE A 226 -1.31 9.08 2.63
N GLU A 227 -0.08 9.57 2.60
CA GLU A 227 0.24 10.98 2.50
C GLU A 227 1.03 11.26 1.22
N VAL A 228 0.89 12.49 0.73
CA VAL A 228 1.67 13.02 -0.38
C VAL A 228 2.40 14.25 0.14
N SER A 229 3.71 14.28 -0.05
CA SER A 229 4.56 15.42 0.30
C SER A 229 5.45 15.81 -0.86
N GLU A 230 5.92 17.05 -0.83
CA GLU A 230 6.79 17.62 -1.85
C GLU A 230 8.14 18.00 -1.23
N GLY A 231 9.19 17.90 -2.01
CA GLY A 231 10.54 18.28 -1.62
C GLY A 231 11.41 18.62 -2.82
N LEU A 232 12.70 18.80 -2.55
CA LEU A 232 13.73 18.98 -3.57
C LEU A 232 14.82 17.93 -3.37
N TYR A 233 15.22 17.25 -4.44
CA TYR A 233 16.38 16.37 -4.43
C TYR A 233 17.66 17.20 -4.24
N GLN A 234 18.46 16.93 -3.22
CA GLN A 234 19.68 17.71 -2.92
C GLN A 234 20.97 17.09 -3.45
N GLY A 235 20.88 16.03 -4.26
CA GLY A 235 22.05 15.24 -4.69
C GLY A 235 22.40 14.12 -3.72
N MET A 236 23.33 13.26 -4.13
CA MET A 236 23.92 12.23 -3.28
C MET A 236 25.05 12.80 -2.43
N ILE A 237 25.32 12.18 -1.28
CA ILE A 237 26.48 12.49 -0.45
C ILE A 237 27.73 11.92 -1.12
N SER A 238 28.72 12.79 -1.34
CA SER A 238 29.99 12.41 -1.95
C SER A 238 30.66 11.27 -1.17
N GLU A 239 31.29 10.34 -1.89
CA GLU A 239 32.12 9.25 -1.33
C GLU A 239 31.36 8.13 -0.60
N LYS A 240 30.02 8.18 -0.53
CA LYS A 240 29.21 7.03 -0.07
C LYS A 240 28.68 6.22 -1.25
N ASP A 241 28.64 4.89 -1.09
CA ASP A 241 27.95 4.00 -2.02
C ASP A 241 26.44 4.33 -2.02
N PRO A 242 25.86 4.76 -3.17
CA PRO A 242 24.44 5.06 -3.26
C PRO A 242 23.53 3.84 -3.06
N GLN A 243 24.09 2.62 -3.09
CA GLN A 243 23.37 1.38 -2.86
C GLN A 243 23.50 0.86 -1.43
N ASP A 244 24.22 1.57 -0.56
CA ASP A 244 24.41 1.17 0.84
C ASP A 244 23.42 1.93 1.76
N ASN A 245 22.40 1.18 2.19
CA ASN A 245 21.34 1.67 3.06
C ASN A 245 21.45 1.13 4.51
N GLU A 246 22.63 0.65 4.94
CA GLU A 246 22.82 0.14 6.31
C GLU A 246 22.57 1.21 7.40
N GLU A 247 22.76 2.50 7.07
CA GLU A 247 22.41 3.66 7.92
C GLU A 247 21.44 4.60 7.18
N ILE A 248 20.15 4.60 7.55
CA ILE A 248 19.06 5.42 6.96
C ILE A 248 19.16 6.92 7.41
N VAL A 249 20.36 7.49 7.48
CA VAL A 249 20.56 8.90 7.89
C VAL A 249 21.44 9.66 6.90
N LEU A 250 21.17 9.57 5.59
CA LEU A 250 22.00 10.26 4.60
C LEU A 250 21.18 10.88 3.46
N VAL A 251 20.24 11.76 3.85
CA VAL A 251 19.86 12.91 3.01
C VAL A 251 20.51 14.14 3.62
N ARG A 252 21.25 14.91 2.81
CA ARG A 252 21.92 16.13 3.24
C ARG A 252 20.86 17.18 3.60
N GLU A 253 20.62 17.42 4.88
CA GLU A 253 19.76 18.51 5.35
C GLU A 253 20.33 19.87 4.91
N GLY A 254 19.73 20.45 3.87
CA GLY A 254 19.95 21.84 3.48
C GLY A 254 18.84 22.71 4.07
N TYR A 255 19.10 23.36 5.20
CA TYR A 255 18.22 24.35 5.80
C TYR A 255 17.75 25.40 4.79
N GLY A 256 16.43 25.54 4.65
CA GLY A 256 15.80 26.57 3.83
C GLY A 256 14.34 26.79 4.20
N ARG A 257 14.09 27.39 5.37
CA ARG A 257 12.74 27.88 5.74
C ARG A 257 12.23 28.89 4.70
N ARG A 258 11.03 28.67 4.17
CA ARG A 258 9.92 29.65 4.19
C ARG A 258 8.56 28.93 4.15
N SER A 259 7.80 29.23 5.20
CA SER A 259 6.47 28.78 5.65
C SER A 259 5.36 28.82 4.57
N THR A 260 4.27 28.03 4.66
CA THR A 260 3.22 28.17 5.67
C THR A 260 2.58 26.83 6.11
N HIS A 261 2.39 26.71 7.43
CA HIS A 261 1.83 25.57 8.18
C HIS A 261 2.81 24.47 8.64
N GLY A 262 3.77 24.89 9.47
CA GLY A 262 4.03 24.22 10.75
C GLY A 262 4.60 22.80 10.72
N LEU A 263 5.80 22.64 10.16
CA LEU A 263 6.75 21.60 10.55
C LEU A 263 7.87 22.26 11.35
N SER A 264 8.09 21.76 12.57
CA SER A 264 9.20 22.17 13.44
C SER A 264 9.92 20.90 13.86
N THR A 265 10.99 20.58 13.15
CA THR A 265 11.99 19.58 13.52
C THR A 265 13.14 20.29 14.24
N TYR A 266 13.52 19.76 15.39
CA TYR A 266 14.79 19.94 16.10
C TYR A 266 15.21 18.56 16.59
#